data_AF-A0A9E5QGJ8-F1
#
_entry.id   AF-A0A9E5QGJ8-F1
#
_cell.length_a   1.000
_cell.length_b   1.000
_cell.length_c   1.000
_cell.angle_alpha   90.00
_cell.angle_beta   90.00
_cell.angle_gamma   90.00
#
_symmetry.space_group_name_H-M   'P 1'
#
loop_
_entity.id
_entity.type
_entity.pdbx_description
1 polymer ?
#
loop_
_entity_poly.entity_id
_entity_poly.type
_entity_poly.pdbx_seq_one_letter_code
_entity_poly.pdbx_strand_id
1 'polypeptide(L)'
;VEANYEVLDWLNLTGRVSIDSYTQLIEERNNVSSIGHGTDYAGYYRMTENFTEFNYDVLANYNKQLNEDVRISGVVGMNLRR
;
A
#
# COMPACT_ATOMS: atom_id res chain seq x y z
N VAL A 1 -1.22 10.69 -1.45
CA VAL A 1 -1.05 11.93 -2.24
C VAL A 1 -1.17 11.60 -3.71
N GLU A 2 -1.85 12.42 -4.48
CA GLU A 2 -2.04 12.24 -5.92
C GLU A 2 -1.75 13.56 -6.64
N ALA A 3 -1.16 13.48 -7.82
CA ALA A 3 -0.97 14.58 -8.75
C ALA A 3 -1.49 14.16 -10.12
N ASN A 4 -2.27 15.04 -10.75
CA ASN A 4 -2.79 14.85 -12.10
C ASN A 4 -2.26 15.96 -12.99
N TYR A 5 -1.84 15.61 -14.20
CA TYR A 5 -1.31 16.55 -15.17
C TYR A 5 -1.89 16.28 -16.55
N GLU A 6 -2.58 17.27 -17.11
CA GLU A 6 -3.12 17.23 -18.47
C GLU A 6 -2.00 17.59 -19.45
N VAL A 7 -1.41 16.57 -20.10
CA VAL A 7 -0.33 16.78 -21.07
C VAL A 7 -0.91 17.29 -22.38
N LEU A 8 -2.04 16.71 -22.80
CA LEU A 8 -2.81 17.06 -24.00
C LEU A 8 -4.29 16.91 -23.68
N ASP A 9 -5.18 17.53 -24.45
CA ASP A 9 -6.64 17.42 -24.26
C ASP A 9 -7.17 15.98 -24.25
N TRP A 10 -6.43 15.06 -24.88
CA TRP A 10 -6.74 13.64 -24.96
C TRP A 10 -5.84 12.75 -24.08
N LEU A 11 -4.84 13.29 -23.38
CA LEU A 11 -3.87 12.54 -22.59
C LEU A 11 -3.63 13.18 -21.22
N ASN A 12 -3.96 12.44 -20.16
CA ASN A 12 -3.75 12.82 -18.77
C ASN A 12 -2.77 11.84 -18.10
N LEU A 13 -1.83 12.37 -17.31
CA LEU A 13 -0.93 11.60 -16.48
C LEU A 13 -1.30 11.76 -15.00
N THR A 14 -1.46 10.63 -14.31
CA THR A 14 -1.71 10.57 -12.88
C THR A 14 -0.53 9.91 -12.18
N GLY A 15 0.05 10.59 -11.20
CA GLY A 15 1.01 10.02 -10.26
C GLY A 15 0.40 9.93 -8.87
N ARG A 16 0.54 8.79 -8.19
CA ARG A 16 0.03 8.60 -6.83
C ARG A 16 1.11 7.98 -5.94
N VAL A 17 1.18 8.47 -4.72
CA VAL A 17 2.02 7.91 -3.65
C VAL A 17 1.18 7.74 -2.40
N SER A 18 1.12 6.54 -1.84
CA SER A 18 0.50 6.28 -0.54
C SER A 18 1.46 5.56 0.39
N ILE A 19 1.29 5.81 1.69
CA ILE A 19 2.07 5.22 2.76
C ILE A 19 1.06 4.70 3.77
N ASP A 20 1.20 3.44 4.15
CA ASP A 20 0.50 2.85 5.29
C ASP A 20 1.55 2.40 6.31
N SER A 21 1.34 2.71 7.58
CA SER A 21 2.27 2.36 8.65
C SER A 21 1.53 2.12 9.95
N TYR A 22 1.91 1.04 10.63
CA TYR A 22 1.43 0.75 11.97
C TYR A 22 2.55 0.19 12.85
N THR A 23 2.38 0.40 14.15
CA THR A 23 3.22 -0.20 15.19
C THR A 23 2.33 -1.08 16.06
N GLN A 24 2.77 -2.30 16.29
CA GLN A 24 2.08 -3.25 17.16
C GLN A 24 2.96 -3.59 18.37
N LEU A 25 2.41 -3.40 19.56
CA LEU A 25 3.02 -3.86 20.81
C LEU A 25 2.35 -5.19 21.21
N ILE A 26 3.16 -6.24 21.33
CA ILE A 26 2.74 -7.54 21.83
C ILE A 26 3.36 -7.72 23.21
N GLU A 27 2.51 -7.93 24.22
CA GLU A 27 2.93 -8.24 25.58
C GLU A 27 2.28 -9.56 26.03
N GLU A 28 3.11 -10.52 26.43
CA GLU A 28 2.67 -11.80 26.97
C GLU A 28 3.19 -11.97 28.40
N ARG A 29 2.33 -12.49 29.27
CA ARG A 29 2.63 -12.73 30.69
C ARG A 29 2.20 -14.13 31.06
N ASN A 30 3.17 -14.95 31.46
CA ASN A 30 2.93 -16.32 31.91
C ASN A 30 3.14 -16.42 33.42
N ASN A 31 2.08 -16.86 34.12
CA ASN A 31 2.14 -17.06 35.56
C ASN A 31 2.90 -18.35 35.92
N VAL A 32 3.51 -18.39 37.10
CA VAL A 32 4.37 -19.49 37.60
C VAL A 32 3.67 -20.85 37.62
N SER A 33 2.34 -20.88 37.71
CA SER A 33 1.53 -22.11 37.76
C SER A 33 0.87 -22.49 36.43
N SER A 34 1.11 -21.77 35.34
CA SER A 34 0.53 -22.08 34.03
C SER A 34 1.32 -23.20 33.34
N ILE A 35 0.62 -24.15 32.70
CA ILE A 35 1.26 -25.18 31.86
C ILE A 35 1.71 -24.47 30.58
N GLY A 36 2.98 -24.11 30.50
CA GLY A 36 3.55 -23.38 29.36
C GLY A 36 3.48 -24.17 28.04
N HIS A 37 3.39 -23.44 26.92
CA HIS A 37 3.63 -23.98 25.59
C HIS A 37 5.14 -24.31 25.45
N GLY A 38 5.60 -25.43 26.00
CA GLY A 38 7.02 -25.80 26.05
C GLY A 38 7.74 -25.35 27.32
N THR A 39 9.08 -25.45 27.34
CA THR A 39 9.98 -25.41 28.51
C THR A 39 10.11 -24.04 29.22
N ASP A 40 9.01 -23.39 29.56
CA ASP A 40 9.03 -22.05 30.17
C ASP A 40 8.54 -22.08 31.62
N TYR A 41 9.49 -21.86 32.53
CA TYR A 41 9.25 -21.27 33.84
C TYR A 41 8.68 -19.84 33.66
N ALA A 42 7.92 -19.34 34.63
CA ALA A 42 7.27 -18.02 34.63
C ALA A 42 8.05 -16.91 33.90
N GLY A 43 7.35 -16.09 33.10
CA GLY A 43 8.04 -15.09 32.27
C GLY A 43 7.17 -13.97 31.74
N TYR A 44 7.83 -12.86 31.39
CA TYR A 44 7.26 -11.72 30.67
C TYR A 44 7.97 -11.61 29.33
N TYR A 45 7.18 -11.57 28.26
CA TYR A 45 7.65 -11.39 26.90
C TYR A 45 7.03 -10.11 26.33
N ARG A 46 7.85 -9.31 25.64
CA ARG A 46 7.42 -8.10 24.97
C ARG A 46 8.10 -8.00 23.62
N MET A 47 7.30 -7.79 22.58
CA MET A 47 7.76 -7.52 21.22
C MET A 47 7.10 -6.25 20.69
N THR A 48 7.86 -5.45 19.94
CA THR A 48 7.33 -4.30 19.23
C THR A 48 7.61 -4.51 17.75
N GLU A 49 6.54 -4.66 16.97
CA GLU A 49 6.59 -4.81 15.53
C GLU A 49 6.27 -3.47 14.88
N ASN A 50 7.04 -3.11 13.84
CA ASN A 50 6.81 -1.92 13.05
C ASN A 50 6.62 -2.36 11.60
N PHE A 51 5.54 -1.90 10.99
CA PHE A 51 5.24 -2.14 9.60
C PHE A 51 5.12 -0.81 8.85
N THR A 52 5.61 -0.78 7.63
CA THR A 52 5.48 0.35 6.73
C THR A 52 5.42 -0.19 5.30
N GLU A 53 4.41 0.25 4.56
CA GLU A 53 4.25 -0.06 3.15
C GLU A 53 4.12 1.24 2.35
N PHE A 54 4.88 1.32 1.26
CA PHE A 54 4.82 2.40 0.29
C PHE A 54 4.24 1.86 -1.01
N ASN A 55 3.25 2.57 -1.55
CA ASN A 55 2.68 2.29 -2.86
C ASN A 55 2.90 3.49 -3.80
N TYR A 56 3.44 3.22 -4.98
CA TYR A 56 3.69 4.20 -6.03
C TYR A 56 2.96 3.78 -7.30
N ASP A 57 2.06 4.63 -7.79
CA ASP A 57 1.34 4.42 -9.04
C ASP A 57 1.69 5.51 -10.05
N VAL A 58 1.87 5.11 -11.30
CA VAL A 58 1.93 6.02 -12.45
C VAL A 58 0.99 5.51 -13.51
N LEU A 59 0.02 6.33 -13.90
CA LEU A 59 -1.02 6.01 -14.87
C LEU A 59 -1.04 7.05 -15.98
N ALA A 60 -1.17 6.59 -17.22
CA ALA A 60 -1.42 7.41 -18.40
C ALA A 60 -2.80 7.07 -18.95
N ASN A 61 -3.71 8.03 -18.82
CA ASN A 61 -5.09 7.94 -19.28
C ASN A 61 -5.20 8.63 -20.64
N TYR A 62 -5.57 7.90 -21.68
CA TYR A 62 -5.81 8.46 -23.00
C TYR A 62 -7.29 8.34 -23.37
N ASN A 63 -7.84 9.41 -23.91
CA ASN A 63 -9.20 9.48 -24.42
C ASN A 63 -9.23 10.41 -25.64
N LYS A 64 -9.10 9.83 -26.82
CA LYS A 64 -8.99 10.57 -28.08
C LYS A 64 -10.14 10.23 -29.02
N GLN A 65 -10.87 11.26 -29.48
CA GLN A 65 -11.77 11.15 -30.61
C GLN A 65 -10.93 11.11 -31.90
N LEU A 66 -11.09 10.07 -32.72
CA LEU A 66 -10.39 9.99 -34.01
C LEU A 66 -11.21 10.66 -35.12
N ASN A 67 -12.53 10.53 -35.05
CA ASN A 67 -13.54 11.02 -36.01
C ASN A 67 -14.94 10.83 -35.38
N GLU A 68 -16.01 11.31 -36.01
CA GLU A 68 -17.37 11.36 -35.41
C GLU A 68 -17.85 10.01 -34.85
N ASP A 69 -17.50 8.91 -35.51
CA ASP A 69 -17.96 7.56 -35.15
C ASP A 69 -17.00 6.77 -34.26
N VAL A 70 -15.73 7.18 -34.14
CA VAL A 70 -14.69 6.38 -33.46
C VAL A 70 -13.95 7.17 -32.40
N ARG A 71 -13.95 6.61 -31.19
CA ARG A 71 -13.20 7.07 -30.01
C ARG A 71 -12.32 5.95 -29.49
N ILE A 72 -11.08 6.28 -29.17
CA ILE A 72 -10.18 5.37 -28.47
C ILE A 72 -9.96 5.90 -27.07
N SER A 73 -10.21 5.04 -26.08
CA SER A 73 -9.93 5.34 -24.68
C SER A 73 -9.25 4.16 -24.01
N GLY A 74 -8.45 4.45 -23.00
CA GLY A 74 -7.78 3.43 -22.21
C GLY A 74 -6.82 4.03 -21.20
N VAL A 75 -6.25 3.14 -20.41
CA VAL A 75 -5.27 3.47 -19.38
C VAL A 75 -4.12 2.48 -19.47
N VAL A 76 -2.90 2.99 -19.35
CA VAL A 76 -1.69 2.18 -19.20
C VAL A 76 -0.90 2.72 -18.02
N GLY A 77 -0.26 1.85 -17.25
CA GLY A 77 0.48 2.30 -16.09
C GLY A 77 1.25 1.20 -15.40
N MET A 78 1.93 1.60 -14.32
CA MET A 78 2.73 0.73 -13.48
C MET A 78 2.43 1.02 -12.00
N ASN A 79 2.51 -0.03 -11.19
CA ASN A 79 2.47 0.04 -9.73
C ASN A 79 3.74 -0.57 -9.16
N LEU A 80 4.28 0.07 -8.12
CA LEU A 80 5.37 -0.44 -7.31
C LEU A 80 4.98 -0.39 -5.83
N ARG A 81 5.07 -1.54 -5.16
CA ARG A 81 4.81 -1.68 -3.73
C ARG A 81 6.08 -2.12 -2.99
N ARG A 82 6.39 -1.49 -1.86
CA ARG A 82 7.57 -1.77 -1.03
C ARG A 82 7.26 -1.74 0.44
#